data_AF-A0ABD5T2M5-F1
#
_entry.id   AF-A0ABD5T2M5-F1
#
_cell.length_a   1.000
_cell.length_b   1.000
_cell.length_c   1.000
_cell.angle_alpha   90.00
_cell.angle_beta   90.00
_cell.angle_gamma   90.00
#
_symmetry.space_group_name_H-M   'P 1'
#
loop_
_entity.id
_entity.type
_entity.pdbx_description
1 polymer ?
#
loop_
_entity_poly.entity_id
_entity_poly.type
_entity_poly.pdbx_seq_one_letter_code
_entity_poly.pdbx_strand_id
1 'polypeptide(L)' 'MDVHVTTSTVRGTTRAPPSKSYTHRALLAAGYSDGATVRSPRVSADTRATARAVS' A
#
# COMPACT_ATOMS: atom_id res chain seq x y z
N MET A 1 -3.21 19.17 -9.47
CA MET A 1 -4.25 19.01 -8.42
C MET A 1 -4.34 20.33 -7.71
N ASP A 2 -5.54 20.89 -7.59
CA ASP A 2 -5.82 22.12 -6.83
C ASP A 2 -6.66 21.75 -5.61
N VAL A 3 -6.23 22.19 -4.42
CA VAL A 3 -6.85 21.82 -3.14
C VAL A 3 -6.93 23.06 -2.26
N HIS A 4 -8.16 23.41 -1.88
CA HIS A 4 -8.41 24.46 -0.88
C HIS A 4 -8.65 23.82 0.48
N VAL A 5 -7.89 24.25 1.49
CA VAL A 5 -8.00 23.78 2.88
C VAL A 5 -8.26 24.98 3.78
N THR A 6 -9.22 24.87 4.68
CA THR A 6 -9.53 25.87 5.72
C THR A 6 -9.35 25.25 7.12
N THR A 7 -9.20 26.10 8.13
CA THR A 7 -9.00 25.66 9.52
C THR A 7 -10.25 24.99 10.09
N SER A 8 -10.08 23.84 10.76
CA SER A 8 -11.16 23.14 11.46
C SER A 8 -10.61 22.31 12.62
N THR A 9 -11.47 21.99 13.59
CA THR A 9 -11.18 20.99 14.62
C THR A 9 -11.63 19.62 14.12
N VAL A 10 -10.79 18.59 14.29
CA VAL A 10 -11.08 17.23 13.82
C VAL A 10 -11.13 16.27 15.02
N ARG A 11 -12.17 15.45 15.09
CA ARG A 11 -12.33 14.40 16.10
C ARG A 11 -12.89 13.14 15.47
N GLY A 12 -12.34 11.99 15.83
CA GLY A 12 -12.81 10.68 15.36
C GLY A 12 -11.71 9.63 15.43
N THR A 13 -12.05 8.42 15.02
CA THR A 13 -11.11 7.31 14.87
C THR A 13 -11.13 6.84 13.42
N THR A 14 -9.97 6.46 12.90
CA THR A 14 -9.85 5.88 11.56
C THR A 14 -8.79 4.81 11.57
N ARG A 15 -8.87 3.89 10.61
CA ARG A 15 -7.85 2.87 10.39
C ARG A 15 -6.93 3.36 9.28
N ALA A 16 -5.64 3.50 9.60
CA ALA A 16 -4.63 3.77 8.60
C ALA A 16 -4.58 2.61 7.57
N PRO A 17 -4.31 2.91 6.28
CA PRO A 17 -4.07 1.88 5.29
C PRO A 17 -2.83 1.04 5.66
N PRO A 18 -2.70 -0.21 5.15
CA PRO A 18 -1.55 -1.06 5.41
C PRO A 18 -0.21 -0.41 5.03
N SER A 19 0.89 -0.89 5.60
CA SER A 19 2.22 -0.34 5.31
C SER A 19 2.62 -0.56 3.84
N LYS A 20 3.09 0.51 3.20
CA LYS A 20 3.65 0.47 1.85
C LYS A 20 4.90 -0.40 1.80
N SER A 21 5.87 -0.14 2.69
CA SER A 21 7.15 -0.87 2.73
C SER A 21 6.97 -2.35 3.04
N TYR A 22 6.01 -2.71 3.89
CA TYR A 22 5.72 -4.11 4.18
C TYR A 22 5.07 -4.80 2.99
N THR A 23 4.18 -4.10 2.28
CA THR A 23 3.58 -4.61 1.03
C THR A 23 4.64 -4.84 -0.05
N HIS A 24 5.60 -3.91 -0.24
CA HIS A 24 6.73 -4.13 -1.15
C HIS A 24 7.52 -5.39 -0.80
N ARG A 25 7.91 -5.54 0.47
CA ARG A 25 8.67 -6.70 0.94
C ARG A 25 7.92 -8.01 0.74
N ALA A 26 6.62 -8.04 1.02
CA ALA A 26 5.80 -9.22 0.83
C ALA A 26 5.68 -9.60 -0.65
N LEU A 27 5.51 -8.62 -1.55
CA LEU A 27 5.46 -8.87 -3.00
C LEU A 27 6.79 -9.38 -3.54
N LEU A 28 7.92 -8.78 -3.13
CA LEU A 28 9.26 -9.23 -3.52
C LEU A 28 9.52 -10.67 -3.06
N ALA A 29 9.18 -11.00 -1.81
CA ALA A 29 9.34 -12.36 -1.28
C ALA A 29 8.48 -13.37 -2.06
N ALA A 30 7.23 -13.02 -2.37
CA ALA A 30 6.31 -13.88 -3.11
C ALA A 30 6.76 -14.13 -4.56
N GLY A 31 7.26 -13.11 -5.25
CA GLY A 31 7.70 -13.23 -6.65
C GLY A 31 9.07 -13.89 -6.82
N TYR A 32 9.91 -13.90 -5.78
CA TYR A 32 11.19 -14.61 -5.78
C TYR A 32 11.12 -16.03 -5.17
N SER A 33 9.95 -16.46 -4.72
CA SER A 33 9.69 -17.84 -4.29
C SER A 33 8.85 -18.59 -5.33
N ASP A 34 8.40 -19.81 -5.02
CA ASP A 34 7.41 -20.56 -5.83
C ASP A 34 5.99 -19.92 -5.81
N GLY A 35 5.89 -18.63 -5.46
CA GLY A 35 4.64 -17.91 -5.24
C GLY A 35 4.18 -17.85 -3.77
N ALA A 36 3.29 -16.90 -3.47
CA ALA A 36 2.61 -16.76 -2.18
C ALA A 36 1.33 -15.91 -2.28
N THR A 37 0.46 -16.01 -1.27
CA THR A 37 -0.70 -15.11 -1.12
C THR A 37 -0.40 -13.99 -0.13
N VAL A 38 -0.36 -12.74 -0.59
CA VAL A 38 -0.23 -11.54 0.27
C VAL A 38 -1.61 -11.03 0.67
N ARG A 39 -1.95 -11.11 1.96
CA ARG A 39 -3.25 -10.67 2.50
C ARG A 39 -3.22 -9.20 2.93
N SER A 40 -4.32 -8.49 2.70
CA SER A 40 -4.50 -7.08 3.05
C SER A 40 -3.36 -6.16 2.59
N PRO A 41 -2.88 -6.25 1.32
CA PRO A 41 -1.83 -5.38 0.84
C PRO A 41 -2.34 -3.94 0.75
N ARG A 42 -1.44 -2.97 0.88
CA ARG A 42 -1.75 -1.61 0.45
C ARG A 42 -1.75 -1.58 -1.08
N VAL A 43 -2.90 -1.30 -1.69
CA VAL A 43 -3.02 -1.13 -3.14
C VAL A 43 -2.75 0.33 -3.48
N SER A 44 -1.65 0.58 -4.19
CA SER A 44 -1.28 1.90 -4.72
C SER A 44 -0.57 1.76 -6.06
N ALA A 45 -0.28 2.88 -6.73
CA ALA A 45 0.52 2.86 -7.97
C ALA A 45 1.88 2.18 -7.73
N ASP A 46 2.58 2.53 -6.65
CA ASP A 46 3.87 1.96 -6.26
C ASP A 46 3.84 0.44 -6.07
N THR A 47 2.88 -0.08 -5.27
CA THR A 47 2.84 -1.51 -4.95
C THR A 47 2.36 -2.33 -6.14
N ARG A 48 1.49 -1.76 -7.00
CA ARG A 48 1.14 -2.37 -8.29
C ARG A 48 2.35 -2.42 -9.24
N ALA A 49 3.21 -1.40 -9.23
CA ALA A 49 4.43 -1.41 -10.03
C ALA A 49 5.41 -2.50 -9.54
N THR A 50 5.58 -2.66 -8.22
CA THR A 50 6.37 -3.78 -7.66
C THR A 50 5.79 -5.13 -8.02
N ALA A 51 4.46 -5.31 -7.90
CA ALA A 51 3.82 -6.58 -8.26
C ALA A 51 4.09 -6.96 -9.73
N ARG A 52 3.98 -6.00 -10.66
CA ARG A 52 4.29 -6.22 -12.09
C ARG A 52 5.77 -6.50 -12.37
N ALA A 53 6.67 -6.06 -11.51
CA ALA A 53 8.10 -6.25 -11.71
C ALA A 53 8.58 -7.65 -11.33
N VAL A 54 7.80 -8.39 -10.52
CA VAL A 54 8.14 -9.72 -10.00
C VAL A 54 7.16 -10.81 -10.44
N SER A 55 6.31 -10.50 -11.42
CA SER A 55 5.36 -11.41 -12.07
C SER A 55 5.77 -11.64 -13.51
#